data_AF-A0A921BGE5-F1
#
_entry.id   AF-A0A921BGE5-F1
#
_cell.length_a   1.000
_cell.length_b   1.000
_cell.length_c   1.000
_cell.angle_alpha   90.00
_cell.angle_beta   90.00
_cell.angle_gamma   90.00
#
_symmetry.space_group_name_H-M   'P 1'
#
loop_
_entity.id
_entity.type
_entity.pdbx_description
1 polymer ?
#
loop_
_entity_poly.entity_id
_entity_poly.type
_entity_poly.pdbx_seq_one_letter_code
_entity_poly.pdbx_strand_id
1 'polypeptide(L)' 'MGRAGASENTINIDACGSAGQSFGAFLARGITIRLEGDANDYVAKGISGGRIVITPPTEATLFQKII' A
#
# COMPACT_ATOMS: atom_id res chain seq x y z
N MET A 1 24.16 -13.46 -1.79
CA MET A 1 24.42 -12.45 -0.73
C MET A 1 23.08 -11.92 -0.22
N GLY A 2 22.40 -12.65 0.67
CA GLY A 2 21.15 -12.21 1.28
C GLY A 2 21.45 -11.58 2.63
N ARG A 3 21.28 -10.26 2.75
CA ARG A 3 21.36 -9.58 4.05
C ARG A 3 20.35 -10.25 4.98
N ALA A 4 20.70 -10.47 6.24
CA ALA A 4 19.76 -10.86 7.30
C ALA A 4 18.65 -9.82 7.33
N GLY A 5 17.60 -10.04 6.54
CA GLY A 5 16.69 -8.96 6.22
C GLY A 5 15.79 -8.66 7.41
N ALA A 6 15.36 -7.41 7.48
CA ALA A 6 14.63 -6.84 8.60
C ALA A 6 13.48 -7.75 9.08
N SER A 7 13.22 -7.66 10.39
CA SER A 7 11.99 -8.18 10.99
C SER A 7 10.77 -7.65 10.24
N GLU A 8 9.67 -8.40 10.25
CA GLU A 8 8.42 -7.88 9.72
C GLU A 8 8.06 -6.55 10.39
N ASN A 9 7.43 -5.65 9.64
CA ASN A 9 6.87 -4.40 10.17
C ASN A 9 7.88 -3.45 10.84
N THR A 10 9.13 -3.42 10.36
CA THR A 10 10.18 -2.53 10.86
C THR A 10 9.96 -1.06 10.48
N ILE A 11 9.38 -0.80 9.31
CA ILE A 11 9.10 0.54 8.78
C ILE A 11 7.61 0.64 8.48
N ASN A 12 6.95 1.62 9.07
CA ASN A 12 5.54 1.92 8.83
C ASN A 12 5.41 3.27 8.13
N ILE A 13 4.64 3.32 7.06
CA ILE A 13 4.33 4.53 6.30
C ILE A 13 2.82 4.66 6.25
N ASP A 14 2.28 5.74 6.79
CA ASP A 14 0.86 6.08 6.68
C ASP A 14 0.72 7.23 5.66
N ALA A 15 -0.13 7.01 4.65
CA ALA A 15 -0.38 7.93 3.54
C ALA A 15 -1.88 8.15 3.37
N CYS A 16 -2.27 9.31 2.83
CA CYS A 16 -3.67 9.65 2.54
C CYS A 16 -3.77 10.30 1.15
N GLY A 17 -4.83 9.99 0.41
CA GLY A 17 -5.11 10.50 -0.93
C GLY A 17 -5.11 9.42 -2.01
N SER A 18 -4.95 9.83 -3.27
CA SER A 18 -4.94 8.91 -4.43
C SER A 18 -3.52 8.47 -4.78
N ALA A 19 -3.27 7.17 -4.79
CA ALA A 19 -2.02 6.59 -5.21
C ALA A 19 -1.99 6.31 -6.72
N GLY A 20 -0.91 6.76 -7.36
CA GLY A 20 -0.64 6.50 -8.77
C GLY A 20 -0.34 5.04 -9.08
N GLN A 21 -0.15 4.74 -10.37
CA GLN A 21 0.16 3.40 -10.84
C GLN A 21 1.43 2.83 -10.20
N SER A 22 1.46 1.53 -9.97
CA SER A 22 2.61 0.81 -9.39
C SER A 22 2.97 1.23 -7.95
N PHE A 23 2.02 1.77 -7.19
CA PHE A 23 2.24 2.13 -5.79
C PHE A 23 2.72 0.93 -4.96
N GLY A 24 3.87 1.11 -4.30
CA GLY A 24 4.53 0.09 -3.51
C GLY A 24 4.97 -1.15 -4.31
N ALA A 25 5.27 -0.98 -5.60
CA ALA A 25 5.94 -2.02 -6.37
C ALA A 25 7.29 -2.41 -5.74
N PHE A 26 7.62 -3.70 -5.79
CA PHE A 26 8.86 -4.29 -5.26
C PHE A 26 9.13 -3.98 -3.78
N LEU A 27 8.07 -3.80 -2.97
CA LEU A 27 8.21 -3.48 -1.56
C LEU A 27 9.04 -4.55 -0.84
N ALA A 28 10.12 -4.11 -0.21
CA ALA A 28 11.05 -4.97 0.52
C ALA A 28 10.43 -5.45 1.84
N ARG A 29 10.90 -6.61 2.31
CA ARG A 29 10.52 -7.14 3.62
C ARG A 29 10.77 -6.15 4.75
N GLY A 30 9.77 -6.05 5.63
CA GLY A 30 9.82 -5.19 6.82
C GLY A 30 9.21 -3.81 6.60
N ILE A 31 8.74 -3.48 5.40
CA ILE A 31 8.02 -2.24 5.12
C ILE A 31 6.52 -2.52 5.08
N THR A 32 5.75 -1.72 5.80
CA THR A 32 4.28 -1.69 5.75
C THR A 32 3.83 -0.30 5.34
N ILE A 33 3.03 -0.22 4.28
CA ILE A 33 2.39 1.02 3.86
C ILE A 33 0.88 0.92 4.13
N ARG A 34 0.31 1.91 4.78
CA ARG A 34 -1.15 2.12 4.88
C ARG A 34 -1.53 3.32 4.04
N LEU A 35 -2.48 3.15 3.14
CA LEU A 35 -3.03 4.22 2.32
C LEU A 35 -4.51 4.37 2.64
N GLU A 36 -4.89 5.54 3.15
CA GLU A 36 -6.28 5.95 3.26
C GLU A 36 -6.69 6.71 1.99
N GLY A 37 -7.48 6.08 1.12
CA GLY A 37 -7.83 6.62 -0.18
C GLY A 37 -8.01 5.54 -1.23
N ASP A 38 -7.65 5.88 -2.47
CA ASP A 38 -7.76 5.03 -3.65
C ASP A 38 -6.39 4.78 -4.27
N ALA A 39 -6.27 3.73 -5.07
CA ALA A 39 -5.06 3.45 -5.82
C ALA A 39 -5.39 2.91 -7.21
N ASN A 40 -4.55 3.29 -8.17
CA ASN A 40 -4.67 2.89 -9.58
C ASN A 40 -4.01 1.53 -9.85
N ASP A 41 -3.83 1.17 -11.13
CA ASP A 41 -3.33 -0.15 -11.54
C ASP A 41 -1.94 -0.51 -10.95
N TYR A 42 -1.68 -1.82 -10.86
CA TYR A 42 -0.38 -2.40 -10.49
C TYR A 42 0.11 -2.11 -9.07
N VAL A 43 -0.77 -1.77 -8.13
CA VAL A 43 -0.43 -1.74 -6.69
C VAL A 43 0.26 -3.04 -6.30
N ALA A 44 1.31 -2.93 -5.48
CA ALA A 44 2.07 -4.08 -4.98
C ALA A 44 2.72 -4.96 -6.07
N LYS A 45 2.92 -4.44 -7.29
CA LYS A 45 3.55 -5.21 -8.38
C LYS A 45 4.93 -5.72 -7.95
N GLY A 46 5.13 -7.03 -8.00
CA GLY A 46 6.41 -7.66 -7.67
C GLY A 46 6.81 -7.56 -6.19
N ILE A 47 5.84 -7.47 -5.27
CA ILE A 47 6.09 -7.38 -3.82
C ILE A 47 7.01 -8.53 -3.34
N SER A 48 8.04 -8.17 -2.56
CA SER A 48 9.10 -9.09 -2.14
C SER A 48 9.22 -9.09 -0.61
N GLY A 49 8.09 -9.39 0.04
CA GLY A 49 7.96 -9.53 1.50
C GLY A 49 7.50 -8.29 2.27
N GLY A 50 7.23 -7.19 1.58
CA GLY A 50 6.57 -6.02 2.18
C GLY A 50 5.05 -6.19 2.29
N ARG A 51 4.37 -5.24 2.94
CA ARG A 51 2.91 -5.19 3.11
C ARG A 51 2.34 -3.85 2.66
N ILE A 52 1.19 -3.88 1.98
CA ILE A 52 0.40 -2.68 1.65
C ILE A 52 -1.04 -2.91 2.12
N VAL A 53 -1.62 -1.93 2.79
CA VAL A 53 -3.02 -1.90 3.23
C VAL A 53 -3.66 -0.65 2.65
N ILE A 54 -4.75 -0.81 1.91
CA ILE A 54 -5.52 0.32 1.35
C ILE A 54 -6.90 0.31 1.98
N THR A 55 -7.31 1.42 2.56
CA THR A 55 -8.61 1.62 3.19
C THR A 55 -9.29 2.85 2.60
N PRO A 56 -10.62 2.88 2.44
CA PRO A 56 -11.31 4.09 2.02
C PRO A 56 -11.11 5.22 3.06
N PRO A 57 -11.21 6.50 2.64
CA PRO A 57 -11.23 7.63 3.56
C PRO A 57 -12.35 7.50 4.58
N THR A 58 -12.08 7.89 5.82
CA THR A 58 -13.02 7.84 6.94
C THR A 58 -14.27 8.70 6.65
N GLU A 59 -14.12 9.76 5.84
CA GLU A 59 -15.20 10.66 5.39
C GLU A 59 -15.88 10.21 4.09
N ALA A 60 -15.43 9.11 3.48
CA ALA A 60 -15.97 8.64 2.21
C ALA A 60 -17.40 8.08 2.40
N THR A 61 -18.40 8.92 2.11
CA THR A 61 -19.77 8.48 1.90
C THR A 61 -19.82 7.69 0.59
N LEU A 62 -20.10 6.39 0.67
CA LEU A 62 -20.12 5.48 -0.47
C LEU A 62 -21.30 5.82 -1.42
N PHE A 63 -21.14 6.78 -2.33
CA PHE A 63 -22.08 6.98 -3.44
C PHE A 63 -21.71 6.05 -4.61
N GLN A 64 -21.94 4.75 -4.46
CA GLN A 64 -22.04 3.88 -5.64
C GLN A 64 -23.39 4.12 -6.31
N LYS A 65 -23.46 5.17 -7.14
CA LYS A 65 -24.52 5.30 -8.15
C LYS A 65 -24.00 4.66 -9.44
N ILE A 66 -24.23 3.35 -9.55
CA ILE A 66 -24.03 2.62 -10.81
C ILE A 66 -25.25 2.91 -11.68
N ILE A 67 -25.01 3.53 -12.83
CA ILE A 67 -25.90 3.55 -14.00
C ILE A 67 -25.56 2.33 -14.85
#